data_AF-X1ESK2-F1
#
_entry.id   AF-X1ESK2-F1
#
_cell.length_a   1.000
_cell.length_b   1.000
_cell.length_c   1.000
_cell.angle_alpha   90.00
_cell.angle_beta   90.00
_cell.angle_gamma   90.00
#
_symmetry.space_group_name_H-M   'P 1'
#
loop_
_entity.id
_entity.type
_entity.pdbx_description
1 polymer ?
#
loop_
_entity_poly.entity_id
_entity_poly.type
_entity_poly.pdbx_seq_one_letter_code
_entity_poly.pdbx_strand_id
1 'polypeptide(L)'
;MGYPLIVVAVIINQMLSAAGDTRTPLIFFAIGNVLNIIINPFLIFGIGPFPRLETAGSAMATVISMFCSTMLGLWFVSRKRSIIRPFARSWRKPISLSWLPRLLKIGVPAFGQQIQRPITGLLLFRMVSVFGTQALAAFGVGLRSLSFSYTFLSGIWVATSTLVGQFLGRGEPKMAERSANINLMLAGGLRFIMFFAYFFCGFLIIRIFSA
;
A
#
# COMPACT_ATOMS: atom_id res chain seq x y z
N MET A 1 7.84 -13.89 9.13
CA MET A 1 8.39 -13.32 10.38
C MET A 1 8.02 -11.85 10.65
N GLY A 2 7.45 -11.07 9.71
CA GLY A 2 7.06 -9.66 9.95
C GLY A 2 5.55 -9.34 9.87
N TYR A 3 4.69 -10.33 9.63
CA TYR A 3 3.27 -10.12 9.32
C TYR A 3 2.49 -9.33 10.39
N PRO A 4 2.65 -9.58 11.70
CA PRO A 4 1.93 -8.81 12.72
C PRO A 4 2.29 -7.32 12.71
N LEU A 5 3.57 -6.98 12.49
CA LEU A 5 4.04 -5.59 12.41
C LEU A 5 3.45 -4.87 11.21
N ILE A 6 3.38 -5.55 10.06
CA ILE A 6 2.78 -5.01 8.84
C ILE A 6 1.30 -4.69 9.08
N VAL A 7 0.56 -5.59 9.73
CA VAL A 7 -0.87 -5.37 10.01
C VAL A 7 -1.05 -4.14 10.91
N VAL A 8 -0.26 -4.00 11.97
CA VAL A 8 -0.32 -2.83 12.86
C VAL A 8 0.02 -1.54 12.11
N ALA A 9 1.08 -1.54 11.31
CA ALA A 9 1.47 -0.38 10.51
C ALA A 9 0.38 0.02 9.51
N VAL A 10 -0.22 -0.96 8.81
CA VAL A 10 -1.32 -0.72 7.88
C VAL A 10 -2.53 -0.13 8.62
N ILE A 11 -2.90 -0.67 9.78
CA ILE A 11 -4.02 -0.14 10.57
C ILE A 11 -3.75 1.32 10.96
N ILE A 12 -2.56 1.65 11.46
CA ILE A 12 -2.21 3.03 11.85
C ILE A 12 -2.29 3.97 10.63
N ASN A 13 -1.75 3.56 9.49
CA ASN A 13 -1.81 4.34 8.26
C ASN A 13 -3.25 4.55 7.78
N GLN A 14 -4.09 3.51 7.84
CA GLN A 14 -5.50 3.60 7.46
C GLN A 14 -6.29 4.49 8.43
N MET A 15 -6.00 4.46 9.73
CA MET A 15 -6.63 5.34 10.72
C MET A 15 -6.26 6.81 10.49
N LEU A 16 -4.98 7.12 10.26
CA LEU A 16 -4.51 8.47 9.95
C LEU A 16 -5.12 8.98 8.65
N SER A 17 -5.11 8.14 7.61
CA SER A 17 -5.70 8.47 6.30
C SER A 17 -7.21 8.68 6.39
N ALA A 18 -7.94 7.85 7.15
CA ALA A 18 -9.38 8.02 7.38
C ALA A 18 -9.69 9.31 8.16
N ALA A 19 -8.79 9.72 9.04
CA ALA A 19 -8.87 10.97 9.79
C ALA A 19 -8.48 12.22 8.96
N GLY A 20 -8.02 12.05 7.72
CA GLY A 20 -7.58 13.12 6.83
C GLY A 20 -6.12 13.52 6.98
N ASP A 21 -5.34 12.83 7.82
CA ASP A 21 -3.90 13.05 7.96
C ASP A 21 -3.11 12.11 7.03
N THR A 22 -2.76 12.62 5.86
CA THR A 22 -1.96 11.89 4.86
C THR A 22 -0.46 12.18 4.97
N ARG A 23 -0.08 13.26 5.66
CA ARG A 23 1.33 13.69 5.79
C ARG A 23 2.09 12.83 6.78
N THR A 24 1.47 12.52 7.92
CA THR A 24 2.11 11.72 8.96
C THR A 24 2.47 10.30 8.48
N PRO A 25 1.56 9.54 7.82
CA PRO A 25 1.90 8.28 7.17
C PRO A 25 3.09 8.38 6.21
N LEU A 26 3.09 9.41 5.35
CA LEU A 26 4.15 9.63 4.36
C LEU A 26 5.51 9.83 5.01
N ILE A 27 5.58 10.59 6.11
CA ILE A 27 6.81 10.80 6.88
C ILE A 27 7.29 9.48 7.47
N PHE A 28 6.41 8.64 8.04
CA PHE A 28 6.81 7.33 8.57
C PHE A 28 7.34 6.40 7.48
N PHE A 29 6.68 6.38 6.32
CA PHE A 29 7.18 5.64 5.16
C PHE A 29 8.55 6.15 4.69
N ALA A 30 8.75 7.46 4.64
CA ALA A 30 10.03 8.05 4.23
C ALA A 30 11.16 7.68 5.21
N ILE A 31 10.92 7.84 6.52
CA ILE A 31 11.89 7.45 7.56
C ILE A 31 12.23 5.96 7.46
N GLY A 32 11.22 5.10 7.30
CA GLY A 32 11.42 3.67 7.11
C GLY A 32 12.27 3.32 5.90
N ASN A 33 12.02 3.96 4.76
CA ASN A 33 12.81 3.73 3.55
C ASN A 33 14.25 4.25 3.70
N VAL A 34 14.44 5.41 4.32
CA VAL A 34 15.78 5.95 4.60
C VAL A 34 16.56 5.02 5.51
N LEU A 35 15.94 4.53 6.60
CA LEU A 35 16.55 3.52 7.48
C LEU A 35 16.90 2.25 6.70
N ASN A 36 16.03 1.80 5.80
CA ASN A 36 16.27 0.60 5.00
C ASN A 36 17.49 0.75 4.10
N ILE A 37 17.59 1.88 3.41
CA ILE A 37 18.73 2.22 2.54
C ILE A 37 20.03 2.26 3.36
N ILE A 38 20.00 2.85 4.55
CA ILE A 38 21.18 2.96 5.42
C ILE A 38 21.60 1.59 5.98
N ILE A 39 20.66 0.77 6.45
CA ILE A 39 20.96 -0.51 7.12
C ILE A 39 21.41 -1.58 6.11
N ASN A 40 20.90 -1.54 4.87
CA ASN A 40 21.18 -2.56 3.85
C ASN A 40 22.69 -2.81 3.63
N PRO A 41 23.55 -1.80 3.35
CA PRO A 41 24.98 -2.02 3.16
C PRO A 41 25.68 -2.71 4.35
N PHE A 42 25.30 -2.36 5.59
CA PHE A 42 25.91 -2.96 6.79
C PHE A 42 25.60 -4.45 6.91
N LEU A 43 24.34 -4.85 6.66
CA LEU A 43 23.92 -6.25 6.82
C LEU A 43 24.20 -7.11 5.58
N ILE A 44 24.13 -6.54 4.38
CA ILE A 44 24.40 -7.27 3.13
C ILE A 44 25.90 -7.52 3.02
N PHE A 45 26.72 -6.47 3.12
CA PHE A 45 28.17 -6.55 2.89
C PHE A 45 28.98 -6.82 4.16
N GLY A 46 28.35 -6.87 5.34
CA GLY A 46 29.00 -7.12 6.62
C GLY A 46 30.01 -6.03 6.98
N ILE A 47 29.62 -4.76 6.82
CA ILE A 47 30.51 -3.62 7.12
C ILE A 47 30.51 -3.38 8.63
N GLY A 48 31.69 -3.30 9.25
CA GLY A 48 31.85 -3.08 10.70
C GLY A 48 31.78 -4.39 11.51
N PRO A 49 31.09 -4.43 12.67
CA PRO A 49 31.02 -5.63 13.52
C PRO A 49 30.03 -6.69 13.03
N PHE A 50 29.37 -6.47 11.89
CA PHE A 50 28.29 -7.32 11.41
C PHE A 50 28.79 -8.41 10.45
N PRO A 51 28.28 -9.66 10.57
CA PRO A 51 28.59 -10.71 9.60
C PRO A 51 27.96 -10.41 8.24
N ARG A 52 28.56 -10.93 7.16
CA ARG A 52 27.98 -10.89 5.80
C ARG A 52 26.76 -11.81 5.73
N LEU A 53 25.57 -11.21 5.68
CA LEU A 53 24.30 -11.94 5.62
C LEU A 53 23.67 -11.92 4.22
N GLU A 54 24.24 -11.19 3.26
CA GLU A 54 23.79 -11.14 1.87
C GLU A 54 22.26 -10.95 1.75
N THR A 55 21.56 -11.91 1.15
CA THR A 55 20.10 -11.91 0.96
C THR A 55 19.33 -11.92 2.29
N ALA A 56 19.82 -12.64 3.30
CA ALA A 56 19.24 -12.63 4.64
C ALA A 56 19.43 -11.25 5.31
N GLY A 57 20.53 -10.57 5.01
CA GLY A 57 20.81 -9.20 5.46
C GLY A 57 19.78 -8.20 4.93
N SER A 58 19.43 -8.29 3.64
CA SER A 58 18.37 -7.45 3.04
C SER A 58 16.99 -7.69 3.68
N ALA A 59 16.65 -8.96 3.93
CA ALA A 59 15.40 -9.29 4.61
C ALA A 59 15.36 -8.71 6.03
N MET A 60 16.46 -8.81 6.78
CA MET A 60 16.56 -8.30 8.14
C MET A 60 16.53 -6.77 8.21
N ALA A 61 17.22 -6.09 7.28
CA ALA A 61 17.16 -4.63 7.14
C ALA A 61 15.71 -4.14 6.93
N THR A 62 14.95 -4.88 6.13
CA THR A 62 13.52 -4.59 5.86
C THR A 62 12.67 -4.73 7.12
N VAL A 63 12.85 -5.83 7.85
CA VAL A 63 12.11 -6.04 9.12
C VAL A 63 12.44 -4.97 10.15
N ILE A 64 13.72 -4.61 10.32
CA ILE A 64 14.15 -3.57 11.27
C ILE A 64 13.56 -2.21 10.89
N SER A 65 13.63 -1.84 9.62
CA SER A 65 13.11 -0.56 9.13
C SER A 65 11.59 -0.45 9.28
N MET A 66 10.88 -1.53 8.99
CA MET A 66 9.43 -1.64 9.23
C MET A 66 9.10 -1.57 10.72
N PHE A 67 9.89 -2.25 11.57
CA PHE A 67 9.71 -2.22 13.02
C PHE A 67 9.86 -0.79 13.56
N CYS A 68 10.94 -0.08 13.21
CA CYS A 68 11.16 1.31 13.60
C CYS A 68 10.01 2.23 13.14
N SER A 69 9.57 2.09 11.88
CA SER A 69 8.47 2.90 11.33
C SER A 69 7.14 2.64 12.07
N THR A 70 6.86 1.38 12.39
CA THR A 70 5.66 0.98 13.13
C THR A 70 5.69 1.50 14.57
N MET A 71 6.85 1.42 15.23
CA MET A 71 7.04 1.95 16.59
C MET A 71 6.88 3.48 16.63
N LEU A 72 7.40 4.19 15.62
CA LEU A 72 7.18 5.64 15.47
C LEU A 72 5.69 5.97 15.32
N GLY A 73 4.96 5.19 14.50
CA GLY A 73 3.52 5.33 14.34
C GLY A 73 2.74 5.10 15.64
N LEU A 74 3.06 4.03 16.37
CA LEU A 74 2.44 3.72 17.67
C LEU A 74 2.69 4.82 18.70
N TRP A 75 3.93 5.31 18.75
CA TRP A 75 4.31 6.41 19.62
C TRP A 75 3.55 7.71 19.28
N PHE A 76 3.39 8.02 18.00
CA PHE A 76 2.66 9.20 17.54
C PHE A 76 1.17 9.14 17.89
N VAL A 77 0.51 8.01 17.61
CA VAL A 77 -0.91 7.80 17.94
C VAL A 77 -1.14 7.87 19.45
N SER A 78 -0.14 7.48 20.25
CA SER A 78 -0.19 7.56 21.71
C SER A 78 -0.02 8.98 22.28
N ARG A 79 0.44 9.96 21.48
CA ARG A 79 0.65 11.34 21.94
C ARG A 79 -0.63 12.19 22.00
N LYS A 80 -0.61 13.20 22.89
CA LYS A 80 -1.78 14.02 23.24
C LYS A 80 -2.42 14.82 22.10
N ARG A 81 -1.72 15.00 20.97
CA ARG A 81 -2.11 15.85 19.83
C ARG A 81 -2.52 15.09 18.56
N SER A 82 -2.58 13.75 18.59
CA SER A 82 -3.05 12.98 17.42
C SER A 82 -4.54 13.19 17.22
N ILE A 83 -4.96 13.42 15.97
CA ILE A 83 -6.39 13.50 15.56
C ILE A 83 -7.18 12.26 15.99
N ILE A 84 -6.50 11.13 16.20
CA ILE A 84 -7.09 9.82 16.49
C ILE A 84 -7.14 9.51 18.01
N ARG A 85 -6.73 10.45 18.87
CA ARG A 85 -6.63 10.22 20.32
C ARG A 85 -7.92 9.76 21.03
N PRO A 86 -9.15 10.16 20.63
CA PRO A 86 -10.37 9.60 21.20
C PRO A 86 -10.44 8.07 21.07
N PHE A 87 -9.86 7.52 19.99
CA PHE A 87 -9.79 6.09 19.70
C PHE A 87 -8.67 5.39 20.51
N ALA A 88 -7.50 6.02 20.66
CA ALA A 88 -6.37 5.47 21.41
C ALA A 88 -6.69 5.27 22.90
N ARG A 89 -7.57 6.10 23.48
CA ARG A 89 -8.04 5.97 24.88
C ARG A 89 -8.93 4.73 25.10
N SER A 90 -9.46 4.14 24.02
CA SER A 90 -10.30 2.94 24.06
C SER A 90 -9.50 1.63 24.17
N TRP A 91 -8.17 1.66 24.08
CA TRP A 91 -7.32 0.45 24.23
C TRP A 91 -7.46 -0.23 25.61
N ARG A 92 -7.99 0.49 26.61
CA ARG A 92 -8.27 -0.05 27.96
C ARG A 92 -9.67 -0.64 28.12
N LYS A 93 -10.56 -0.51 27.13
CA LYS A 93 -11.90 -1.10 27.19
C LYS A 93 -11.83 -2.57 26.73
N PRO A 94 -12.58 -3.49 27.37
CA PRO A 94 -12.69 -4.86 26.89
C PRO A 94 -13.17 -4.86 25.44
N ILE A 95 -12.55 -5.70 24.62
CA ILE A 95 -12.91 -5.84 23.21
C ILE A 95 -14.35 -6.35 23.15
N SER A 96 -15.27 -5.50 22.71
CA SER A 96 -16.65 -5.93 22.50
C SER A 96 -16.72 -6.73 21.21
N LEU A 97 -16.88 -8.06 21.32
CA LEU A 97 -17.05 -8.94 20.16
C LEU A 97 -18.34 -8.65 19.35
N SER A 98 -19.23 -7.80 19.87
CA SER A 98 -20.46 -7.38 19.19
C SER A 98 -20.23 -6.73 17.81
N TRP A 99 -19.06 -6.15 17.57
CA TRP A 99 -18.69 -5.52 16.30
C TRP A 99 -18.16 -6.50 15.26
N LEU A 100 -17.74 -7.70 15.68
CA LEU A 100 -17.08 -8.67 14.81
C LEU A 100 -17.93 -9.08 13.59
N PRO A 101 -19.24 -9.35 13.71
CA PRO A 101 -20.06 -9.70 12.54
C PRO A 101 -20.13 -8.57 11.50
N ARG A 102 -20.18 -7.31 11.96
CA ARG A 102 -20.20 -6.14 11.06
C ARG A 102 -18.86 -5.99 10.34
N LEU A 103 -17.76 -6.18 11.06
CA LEU A 103 -16.42 -6.16 10.46
C LEU A 103 -16.25 -7.28 9.44
N LEU A 104 -16.70 -8.51 9.73
CA LEU A 104 -16.61 -9.63 8.81
C LEU A 104 -17.48 -9.44 7.56
N LYS A 105 -18.68 -8.87 7.70
CA LYS A 105 -19.58 -8.57 6.57
C LYS A 105 -18.94 -7.63 5.54
N ILE A 106 -18.05 -6.74 5.97
CA ILE A 106 -17.33 -5.80 5.09
C ILE A 106 -15.97 -6.37 4.67
N GLY A 107 -15.25 -6.97 5.63
CA GLY A 107 -13.89 -7.47 5.46
C GLY A 107 -13.80 -8.70 4.57
N VAL A 108 -14.75 -9.64 4.64
CA VAL A 108 -14.72 -10.86 3.83
C VAL A 108 -14.87 -10.55 2.33
N PRO A 109 -15.85 -9.73 1.89
CA PRO A 109 -15.92 -9.32 0.48
C PRO A 109 -14.67 -8.55 0.02
N ALA A 110 -14.16 -7.63 0.84
CA ALA A 110 -12.96 -6.86 0.52
C ALA A 110 -11.73 -7.76 0.38
N PHE A 111 -11.59 -8.78 1.24
CA PHE A 111 -10.54 -9.79 1.15
C PHE A 111 -10.66 -10.61 -0.14
N GLY A 112 -11.88 -11.03 -0.50
CA GLY A 112 -12.14 -11.71 -1.77
C GLY A 112 -11.69 -10.88 -2.97
N GLN A 113 -11.99 -9.57 -2.99
CA GLN A 113 -11.52 -8.65 -4.03
C GLN A 113 -9.98 -8.53 -4.07
N GLN A 114 -9.32 -8.51 -2.91
CA GLN A 114 -7.86 -8.40 -2.84
C GLN A 114 -7.16 -9.68 -3.31
N ILE A 115 -7.74 -10.85 -3.07
CA ILE A 115 -7.22 -12.15 -3.53
C ILE A 115 -7.51 -12.41 -5.00
N GLN A 116 -8.60 -11.86 -5.54
CA GLN A 116 -8.95 -12.02 -6.95
C GLN A 116 -7.78 -11.63 -7.86
N ARG A 117 -7.11 -10.51 -7.60
CA ARG A 117 -6.03 -9.99 -8.44
C ARG A 117 -4.81 -10.92 -8.56
N PRO A 118 -4.18 -11.40 -7.47
CA PRO A 118 -3.08 -12.36 -7.58
C PRO A 118 -3.52 -13.72 -8.15
N ILE A 119 -4.75 -14.17 -7.89
CA ILE A 119 -5.28 -15.40 -8.51
C ILE A 119 -5.37 -15.23 -10.03
N THR A 120 -5.96 -14.13 -10.52
CA THR A 120 -6.03 -13.85 -11.96
C THR A 120 -4.64 -13.77 -12.56
N GLY A 121 -3.68 -13.11 -11.89
CA GLY A 121 -2.29 -13.05 -12.33
C GLY A 121 -1.64 -14.43 -12.46
N LEU A 122 -1.88 -15.32 -11.49
CA LEU A 122 -1.34 -16.68 -11.49
C LEU A 122 -1.96 -17.56 -12.58
N LEU A 123 -3.27 -17.43 -12.82
CA LEU A 123 -3.97 -18.13 -13.90
C LEU A 123 -3.45 -17.67 -15.28
N LEU A 124 -3.32 -16.36 -15.49
CA LEU A 124 -2.75 -15.81 -16.72
C LEU A 124 -1.30 -16.24 -16.91
N PHE A 125 -0.48 -16.21 -15.84
CA PHE A 125 0.89 -16.71 -15.88
C PHE A 125 0.95 -18.17 -16.33
N ARG A 126 0.08 -19.03 -15.78
CA ARG A 126 -0.03 -20.43 -16.20
C ARG A 126 -0.43 -20.57 -17.67
N MET A 127 -1.39 -19.78 -18.15
CA MET A 127 -1.79 -19.79 -19.56
C MET A 127 -0.64 -19.37 -20.48
N VAL A 128 0.10 -18.33 -20.10
CA VAL A 128 1.23 -17.83 -20.89
C VAL A 128 2.43 -18.76 -20.85
N SER A 129 2.62 -19.53 -19.77
CA SER A 129 3.77 -20.42 -19.61
C SER A 129 3.91 -21.49 -20.70
N VAL A 130 2.80 -21.87 -21.33
CA VAL A 130 2.78 -22.86 -22.42
C VAL A 130 3.43 -22.33 -23.70
N PHE A 131 3.50 -21.00 -23.87
CA PHE A 131 4.10 -20.34 -25.05
C PHE A 131 5.62 -20.13 -24.92
N GLY A 132 6.24 -20.69 -23.88
CA GLY A 132 7.69 -20.66 -23.70
C GLY A 132 8.20 -19.46 -22.91
N THR A 133 9.52 -19.43 -22.72
CA THR A 133 10.21 -18.47 -21.82
C THR A 133 10.15 -17.03 -22.30
N GLN A 134 10.16 -16.79 -23.62
CA GLN A 134 10.05 -15.44 -24.18
C GLN A 134 8.67 -14.82 -23.89
N ALA A 135 7.60 -15.61 -24.00
CA ALA A 135 6.24 -15.15 -23.68
C ALA A 135 6.11 -14.81 -22.18
N LEU A 136 6.70 -15.63 -21.30
CA LEU A 136 6.75 -15.36 -19.86
C LEU A 136 7.54 -14.10 -19.53
N ALA A 137 8.68 -13.87 -20.18
CA ALA A 137 9.47 -12.66 -20.01
C ALA A 137 8.67 -11.41 -20.40
N ALA A 138 8.00 -11.44 -21.56
CA ALA A 138 7.13 -10.37 -22.02
C ALA A 138 5.96 -10.10 -21.04
N PHE A 139 5.33 -11.16 -20.51
CA PHE A 139 4.28 -11.05 -19.50
C PHE A 139 4.78 -10.41 -18.21
N GLY A 140 5.98 -10.78 -17.75
CA GLY A 140 6.61 -10.19 -16.56
C GLY A 140 6.91 -8.69 -16.71
N VAL A 141 7.36 -8.26 -17.90
CA VAL A 141 7.55 -6.84 -18.22
C VAL A 141 6.20 -6.10 -18.22
N GLY A 142 5.18 -6.69 -18.86
CA GLY A 142 3.82 -6.15 -18.87
C GLY A 142 3.24 -5.96 -17.47
N LEU A 143 3.40 -6.95 -16.58
CA LEU A 143 2.94 -6.87 -15.19
C LEU A 143 3.63 -5.76 -14.39
N ARG A 144 4.95 -5.58 -14.55
CA ARG A 144 5.70 -4.50 -13.90
C ARG A 144 5.20 -3.13 -14.36
N SER A 145 4.97 -3.00 -15.66
CA SER A 145 4.41 -1.79 -16.26
C SER A 145 3.01 -1.47 -15.73
N LEU A 146 2.09 -2.45 -15.71
CA LEU A 146 0.74 -2.28 -15.16
C LEU A 146 0.77 -1.92 -13.67
N SER A 147 1.71 -2.50 -12.92
CA SER A 147 1.88 -2.20 -11.49
C SER A 147 2.30 -0.75 -11.25
N PHE A 148 3.18 -0.19 -12.10
CA PHE A 148 3.55 1.22 -12.05
C PHE A 148 2.34 2.13 -12.23
N SER A 149 1.51 1.87 -13.24
CA SER A 149 0.26 2.61 -13.46
C SER A 149 -0.72 2.50 -12.30
N TYR A 150 -0.84 1.30 -11.73
CA TYR A 150 -1.71 1.03 -10.58
C TYR A 150 -1.32 1.86 -9.35
N THR A 151 -0.02 2.08 -9.10
CA THR A 151 0.45 2.86 -7.95
C THR A 151 -0.16 4.26 -7.92
N PHE A 152 -0.17 4.99 -9.04
CA PHE A 152 -0.76 6.33 -9.09
C PHE A 152 -2.27 6.30 -8.88
N LEU A 153 -2.97 5.36 -9.52
CA LEU A 153 -4.42 5.22 -9.40
C LEU A 153 -4.84 4.85 -7.96
N SER A 154 -4.02 4.08 -7.25
CA SER A 154 -4.30 3.68 -5.87
C SER A 154 -4.36 4.87 -4.91
N GLY A 155 -3.56 5.91 -5.13
CA GLY A 155 -3.59 7.13 -4.32
C GLY A 155 -4.92 7.89 -4.45
N ILE A 156 -5.43 8.01 -5.69
CA ILE A 156 -6.74 8.64 -5.95
C ILE A 156 -7.86 7.81 -5.30
N TRP A 157 -7.78 6.48 -5.39
CA TRP A 157 -8.75 5.58 -4.75
C TRP A 157 -8.80 5.76 -3.22
N VAL A 158 -7.65 5.79 -2.53
CA VAL A 158 -7.60 6.01 -1.07
C VAL A 158 -8.19 7.37 -0.72
N ALA A 159 -7.79 8.44 -1.42
CA ALA A 159 -8.26 9.79 -1.15
C ALA A 159 -9.79 9.91 -1.31
N THR A 160 -10.34 9.31 -2.37
CA THR A 160 -11.78 9.31 -2.64
C THR A 160 -12.54 8.54 -1.57
N SER A 161 -12.05 7.34 -1.20
CA SER A 161 -12.66 6.52 -0.16
C SER A 161 -12.72 7.27 1.18
N THR A 162 -11.64 7.93 1.57
CA THR A 162 -11.60 8.79 2.77
C THR A 162 -12.62 9.92 2.68
N LEU A 163 -12.61 10.70 1.60
CA LEU A 163 -13.51 11.87 1.46
C LEU A 163 -14.98 11.45 1.47
N VAL A 164 -15.34 10.42 0.70
CA VAL A 164 -16.70 9.87 0.67
C VAL A 164 -17.12 9.40 2.07
N GLY A 165 -16.26 8.67 2.77
CA GLY A 165 -16.52 8.23 4.14
C GLY A 165 -16.72 9.39 5.12
N GLN A 166 -15.91 10.44 5.01
CA GLN A 166 -16.01 11.63 5.85
C GLN A 166 -17.30 12.43 5.57
N PHE A 167 -17.64 12.66 4.31
CA PHE A 167 -18.85 13.40 3.94
C PHE A 167 -20.13 12.64 4.31
N LEU A 168 -20.18 11.32 4.07
CA LEU A 168 -21.31 10.50 4.52
C LEU A 168 -21.41 10.49 6.05
N GLY A 169 -20.27 10.43 6.76
CA GLY A 169 -20.23 10.51 8.23
C GLY A 169 -20.71 11.84 8.80
N ARG A 170 -20.63 12.94 8.03
CA ARG A 170 -21.17 14.26 8.38
C ARG A 170 -22.63 14.47 7.94
N GLY A 171 -23.24 13.50 7.26
CA GLY A 171 -24.59 13.65 6.71
C GLY A 171 -24.65 14.50 5.44
N GLU A 172 -23.54 14.61 4.69
CA GLU A 172 -23.43 15.42 3.47
C GLU A 172 -23.32 14.55 2.20
N PRO A 173 -24.37 13.81 1.79
CA PRO A 173 -24.29 12.84 0.68
C PRO A 173 -23.97 13.51 -0.67
N LYS A 174 -24.42 14.75 -0.89
CA LYS A 174 -24.12 15.51 -2.11
C LYS A 174 -22.61 15.78 -2.26
N MET A 175 -21.91 16.02 -1.16
CA MET A 175 -20.45 16.23 -1.19
C MET A 175 -19.69 14.91 -1.38
N ALA A 176 -20.22 13.81 -0.86
CA ALA A 176 -19.71 12.47 -1.14
C ALA A 176 -19.82 12.13 -2.64
N GLU A 177 -20.99 12.37 -3.24
CA GLU A 177 -21.20 12.15 -4.68
C GLU A 177 -20.28 13.03 -5.53
N ARG A 178 -20.16 14.31 -5.19
CA ARG A 178 -19.24 15.23 -5.88
C ARG A 178 -17.79 14.73 -5.81
N SER A 179 -17.36 14.21 -4.67
CA SER A 179 -16.01 13.65 -4.51
C SER A 179 -15.80 12.42 -5.39
N ALA A 180 -16.81 11.54 -5.50
CA ALA A 180 -16.77 10.39 -6.39
C ALA A 180 -16.73 10.80 -7.87
N ASN A 181 -17.48 11.83 -8.27
CA ASN A 181 -17.48 12.34 -9.64
C ASN A 181 -16.14 12.97 -10.03
N ILE A 182 -15.53 13.75 -9.13
CA ILE A 182 -14.18 14.30 -9.34
C ILE A 182 -13.16 13.16 -9.51
N ASN A 183 -13.26 12.10 -8.71
CA ASN A 183 -12.42 10.92 -8.87
C ASN A 183 -12.60 10.26 -10.24
N LEU A 184 -13.82 10.12 -10.75
CA LEU A 184 -14.04 9.57 -12.09
C LEU A 184 -13.33 10.40 -13.17
N MET A 185 -13.38 11.73 -13.06
CA MET A 185 -12.67 12.61 -13.98
C MET A 185 -11.16 12.49 -13.86
N LEU A 186 -10.61 12.52 -12.63
CA LEU A 186 -9.17 12.44 -12.39
C LEU A 186 -8.59 11.08 -12.76
N ALA A 187 -9.22 9.99 -12.29
CA ALA A 187 -8.78 8.64 -12.61
C ALA A 187 -9.00 8.30 -14.08
N GLY A 188 -10.10 8.76 -14.69
CA GLY A 188 -10.37 8.62 -16.11
C GLY A 188 -9.33 9.35 -16.97
N GLY A 189 -9.05 10.62 -16.65
CA GLY A 189 -8.02 11.42 -17.31
C GLY A 189 -6.63 10.80 -17.17
N LEU A 190 -6.26 10.36 -15.97
CA LEU A 190 -4.97 9.71 -15.75
C LEU A 190 -4.86 8.38 -16.53
N ARG A 191 -5.91 7.56 -16.55
CA ARG A 191 -5.96 6.33 -17.36
C ARG A 191 -5.84 6.62 -18.84
N PHE A 192 -6.48 7.69 -19.31
CA PHE A 192 -6.38 8.12 -20.70
C PHE A 192 -4.95 8.54 -21.06
N ILE A 193 -4.31 9.37 -20.22
CA ILE A 193 -2.90 9.76 -20.39
C ILE A 193 -1.99 8.52 -20.39
N MET A 194 -2.20 7.59 -19.45
CA MET A 194 -1.42 6.35 -19.40
C MET A 194 -1.63 5.49 -20.64
N PHE A 195 -2.86 5.37 -21.14
CA PHE A 195 -3.16 4.65 -22.38
C PHE A 195 -2.39 5.23 -23.56
N PHE A 196 -2.42 6.55 -23.74
CA PHE A 196 -1.65 7.22 -24.80
C PHE A 196 -0.14 7.04 -24.60
N ALA A 197 0.36 7.17 -23.37
CA ALA A 197 1.77 6.94 -23.08
C ALA A 197 2.21 5.50 -23.42
N TYR A 198 1.37 4.49 -23.14
CA TYR A 198 1.66 3.11 -23.54
C TYR A 198 1.57 2.89 -25.05
N PHE A 199 0.61 3.53 -25.71
CA PHE A 199 0.41 3.39 -27.14
C PHE A 199 1.59 3.99 -27.93
N PHE A 200 2.03 5.20 -27.58
CA PHE A 200 3.10 5.91 -28.30
C PHE A 200 4.51 5.58 -27.79
N CYS A 201 4.69 5.37 -26.48
CA CYS A 201 6.01 5.14 -25.87
C CYS A 201 6.19 3.70 -25.38
N GLY A 202 5.33 2.76 -25.79
CA GLY A 202 5.37 1.37 -25.33
C GLY A 202 6.75 0.71 -25.48
N PHE A 203 7.43 0.95 -26.60
CA PHE A 203 8.78 0.43 -26.83
C PHE A 203 9.81 0.98 -25.82
N LEU A 204 9.73 2.27 -25.48
CA LEU A 204 10.63 2.91 -24.51
C LEU A 204 10.39 2.39 -23.09
N ILE A 205 9.11 2.23 -22.72
CA ILE A 205 8.71 1.74 -21.40
C ILE A 205 9.14 0.28 -21.21
N ILE A 206 8.94 -0.56 -22.23
CA ILE A 206 9.39 -1.96 -22.22
C ILE A 206 10.91 -2.03 -22.02
N ARG A 207 11.68 -1.14 -22.66
CA ARG A 207 13.14 -1.07 -22.53
C ARG A 207 13.61 -0.77 -21.11
N ILE A 208 12.92 0.12 -20.39
CA ILE A 208 13.26 0.47 -18.99
C ILE A 208 13.06 -0.72 -18.05
N PHE A 209 12.10 -1.60 -18.35
CA PHE A 209 11.79 -2.77 -17.52
C PHE A 209 12.44 -4.08 -18.01
N SER A 210 13.02 -4.10 -19.21
CA SER A 210 13.76 -5.24 -19.76
C SER A 210 15.26 -5.21 -19.45
N ALA A 211 15.80 -4.06 -19.05
CA ALA A 211 17.16 -3.92 -18.50
C ALA A 211 17.22 -4.36 -17.03
#